data_AF-X1CLS3-F1
#
_entry.id   AF-X1CLS3-F1
#
_cell.length_a   1.000
_cell.length_b   1.000
_cell.length_c   1.000
_cell.angle_alpha   90.00
_cell.angle_beta   90.00
_cell.angle_gamma   90.00
#
_symmetry.space_group_name_H-M   'P 1'
#
loop_
_entity.id
_entity.type
_entity.pdbx_description
1 polymer ?
#
loop_
_entity_poly.entity_id
_entity_poly.type
_entity_poly.pdbx_seq_one_letter_code
_entity_poly.pdbx_strand_id
1 'polypeptide(L)'
;DNPFFGNKYSSQHDYFIDMSCPYHKKLSGIAKEAGEDIDFKLKTGIYAGVKGPVLETRAEIDAFRKLGVDAVGMSTVPEVVMANFLKINVLGLSHIRNIARLNQPEFENKNNEKKFSHSDGFKKEIFIGKRFAKLIEIILKKA
;
A
#
# COMPACT_ATOMS: atom_id res chain seq x y z
N ASP A 1 -0.36 -10.66 8.54
CA ASP A 1 0.07 -11.94 9.13
C ASP A 1 1.56 -12.12 8.81
N ASN A 2 2.35 -12.75 9.70
CA ASN A 2 3.78 -12.97 9.45
C ASN A 2 3.95 -14.32 8.73
N PRO A 3 4.52 -14.38 7.51
CA PRO A 3 4.62 -15.61 6.72
C PRO A 3 5.51 -16.68 7.37
N PHE A 4 6.31 -16.33 8.38
CA PHE A 4 7.18 -17.27 9.11
C PHE A 4 6.54 -17.81 10.39
N PHE A 5 5.32 -17.38 10.73
CA PHE A 5 4.64 -17.87 11.92
C PHE A 5 4.41 -19.38 11.82
N GLY A 6 4.83 -20.12 12.85
CA GLY A 6 4.69 -21.58 12.92
C GLY A 6 5.82 -22.37 12.22
N ASN A 7 6.79 -21.71 11.59
CA ASN A 7 7.95 -22.40 11.04
C ASN A 7 8.80 -23.03 12.16
N LYS A 8 9.21 -24.27 11.94
CA LYS A 8 10.18 -24.94 12.83
C LYS A 8 11.55 -24.35 12.61
N TYR A 9 12.36 -24.33 13.67
CA TYR A 9 13.77 -23.96 13.58
C TYR A 9 14.46 -24.74 12.45
N SER A 10 15.24 -24.03 11.64
CA SER A 10 16.04 -24.59 10.55
C SER A 10 17.48 -24.11 10.70
N SER A 11 18.45 -25.02 10.64
CA SER A 11 19.86 -24.64 10.57
C SER A 11 20.25 -24.07 9.19
N GLN A 12 19.37 -24.19 8.20
CA GLN A 12 19.61 -23.74 6.83
C GLN A 12 19.07 -22.32 6.58
N HIS A 13 18.07 -21.89 7.37
CA HIS A 13 17.38 -20.62 7.16
C HIS A 13 17.17 -19.90 8.49
N ASP A 14 17.57 -18.63 8.53
CA ASP A 14 17.26 -17.73 9.64
C ASP A 14 15.98 -16.95 9.34
N TYR A 15 14.95 -17.15 10.17
CA TYR A 15 13.67 -16.44 10.05
C TYR A 15 13.64 -15.11 10.83
N PHE A 16 14.73 -14.75 11.53
CA PHE A 16 14.91 -13.43 12.13
C PHE A 16 15.41 -12.43 11.07
N ILE A 17 14.47 -11.80 10.38
CA ILE A 17 14.76 -10.91 9.24
C ILE A 17 14.69 -9.44 9.68
N ASP A 18 15.72 -8.67 9.35
CA ASP A 18 15.70 -7.21 9.54
C ASP A 18 14.73 -6.55 8.56
N MET A 19 13.77 -5.80 9.10
CA MET A 19 12.74 -5.07 8.35
C MET A 19 12.90 -3.56 8.50
N SER A 20 14.10 -3.07 8.82
CA SER A 20 14.40 -1.64 8.95
C SER A 20 14.32 -0.88 7.60
N CYS A 21 14.69 -1.54 6.50
CA CYS A 21 14.69 -0.99 5.14
C CYS A 21 14.21 -2.01 4.09
N PRO A 22 12.97 -2.54 4.17
CA PRO A 22 12.50 -3.62 3.31
C PRO A 22 12.13 -3.16 1.89
N TYR A 23 12.05 -1.83 1.68
CA TYR A 23 11.79 -1.22 0.37
C TYR A 23 13.07 -0.60 -0.18
N HIS A 24 13.40 -0.93 -1.43
CA HIS A 24 14.69 -0.58 -2.02
C HIS A 24 14.74 0.90 -2.44
N LYS A 25 15.56 1.69 -1.74
CA LYS A 25 15.67 3.16 -1.91
C LYS A 25 15.92 3.60 -3.36
N LYS A 26 16.76 2.88 -4.12
CA LYS A 26 17.02 3.22 -5.54
C LYS A 26 15.77 3.02 -6.41
N LEU A 27 14.99 1.96 -6.17
CA LEU A 27 13.76 1.73 -6.93
C LEU A 27 12.72 2.80 -6.63
N SER A 28 12.62 3.25 -5.38
CA SER A 28 11.77 4.39 -5.01
C SER A 28 12.19 5.69 -5.70
N GLY A 29 13.50 5.93 -5.84
CA GLY A 29 14.04 7.07 -6.60
C GLY A 29 13.63 7.00 -8.09
N ILE A 30 13.84 5.85 -8.72
CA ILE A 30 13.45 5.60 -10.11
C ILE A 30 11.95 5.80 -10.32
N ALA A 31 11.13 5.31 -9.38
CA ALA A 31 9.68 5.51 -9.43
C ALA A 31 9.28 6.97 -9.37
N LYS A 32 9.95 7.76 -8.52
CA LYS A 32 9.70 9.20 -8.41
C LYS A 32 10.03 9.93 -9.71
N GLU A 33 11.21 9.67 -10.29
CA GLU A 33 11.62 10.24 -11.58
C GLU A 33 10.67 9.82 -12.71
N ALA A 34 10.28 8.55 -12.77
CA ALA A 34 9.32 8.05 -13.74
C ALA A 34 7.95 8.75 -13.63
N GLY A 35 7.54 9.12 -12.41
CA GLY A 35 6.34 9.93 -12.19
C GLY A 35 6.49 11.35 -12.70
N GLU A 36 7.63 11.99 -12.46
CA GLU A 36 7.94 13.34 -12.95
C GLU A 36 7.91 13.41 -14.49
N ASP A 37 8.43 12.39 -15.19
CA ASP A 37 8.44 12.30 -16.66
C ASP A 37 7.04 12.36 -17.30
N ILE A 38 5.99 11.95 -16.57
CA ILE A 38 4.60 11.90 -17.07
C ILE A 38 3.66 12.84 -16.32
N ASP A 39 4.22 13.84 -15.64
CA ASP A 39 3.50 14.78 -14.78
C ASP A 39 2.53 14.06 -13.83
N PHE A 40 3.02 12.97 -13.22
CA PHE A 40 2.30 12.17 -12.25
C PHE A 40 3.01 12.19 -10.90
N LYS A 41 2.62 13.15 -10.06
CA LYS A 41 3.22 13.37 -8.76
C LYS A 41 2.94 12.23 -7.78
N LEU A 42 3.95 11.40 -7.54
CA LEU A 42 3.90 10.35 -6.53
C LEU A 42 4.06 10.93 -5.11
N LYS A 43 3.44 10.25 -4.15
CA LYS A 43 3.57 10.50 -2.72
C LYS A 43 4.28 9.31 -2.08
N THR A 44 5.10 9.59 -1.08
CA THR A 44 5.76 8.60 -0.23
C THR A 44 5.11 8.61 1.15
N GLY A 45 5.01 7.45 1.79
CA GLY A 45 4.41 7.36 3.11
C GLY A 45 4.52 5.97 3.73
N ILE A 46 3.96 5.84 4.94
CA ILE A 46 3.93 4.61 5.73
C ILE A 46 2.66 3.81 5.39
N TYR A 47 2.83 2.55 5.01
CA TYR A 47 1.74 1.62 4.73
C TYR A 47 1.48 0.69 5.94
N ALA A 48 0.25 0.66 6.43
CA ALA A 48 -0.19 -0.33 7.41
C ALA A 48 -0.88 -1.50 6.71
N GLY A 49 -0.28 -2.69 6.84
CA GLY A 49 -0.91 -3.95 6.42
C GLY A 49 -1.80 -4.51 7.53
N VAL A 50 -3.11 -4.47 7.34
CA VAL A 50 -4.10 -5.07 8.25
C VAL A 50 -4.63 -6.39 7.68
N LYS A 51 -5.38 -7.17 8.48
CA LYS A 51 -5.88 -8.48 8.04
C LYS A 51 -7.10 -8.38 7.10
N GLY A 52 -7.94 -7.36 7.28
CA GLY A 52 -9.25 -7.31 6.61
C GLY A 52 -10.19 -8.45 7.05
N PRO A 53 -11.27 -8.73 6.30
CA PRO A 53 -11.68 -8.11 5.03
C PRO A 53 -12.52 -6.83 5.21
N VAL A 54 -12.87 -6.49 6.45
CA VAL A 54 -13.65 -5.29 6.76
C VAL A 54 -12.78 -4.04 6.66
N LEU A 55 -13.34 -2.96 6.09
CA LEU A 55 -12.68 -1.66 6.10
C LEU A 55 -12.51 -1.15 7.53
N GLU A 56 -11.54 -0.25 7.70
CA GLU A 56 -11.19 0.32 8.97
C GLU A 56 -12.34 1.16 9.53
N THR A 57 -12.63 0.97 10.81
CA THR A 57 -13.51 1.84 11.57
C THR A 57 -12.89 3.22 11.72
N ARG A 58 -13.72 4.20 12.10
CA ARG A 58 -13.22 5.54 12.37
C ARG A 58 -12.17 5.58 13.47
N ALA A 59 -12.38 4.85 14.56
CA ALA A 59 -11.42 4.79 15.66
C ALA A 59 -10.07 4.21 15.21
N GLU A 60 -10.08 3.19 14.34
CA GLU A 60 -8.86 2.62 13.75
C GLU A 60 -8.15 3.60 12.83
N ILE A 61 -8.88 4.31 11.95
CA ILE A 61 -8.30 5.37 11.11
C ILE A 61 -7.63 6.45 11.97
N ASP A 62 -8.29 6.89 13.04
CA ASP A 62 -7.75 7.91 13.95
C ASP A 62 -6.49 7.40 14.66
N ALA A 63 -6.48 6.13 15.07
CA ALA A 63 -5.30 5.49 15.64
C ALA A 63 -4.15 5.40 14.63
N PHE A 64 -4.40 4.93 13.40
CA PHE A 64 -3.39 4.84 12.34
C PHE A 64 -2.78 6.20 12.01
N ARG A 65 -3.59 7.26 11.93
CA ARG A 65 -3.09 8.62 11.71
C ARG A 65 -2.17 9.09 12.83
N LYS A 66 -2.52 8.81 14.09
CA LYS A 66 -1.67 9.13 15.26
C LYS A 66 -0.35 8.34 15.25
N LEU A 67 -0.35 7.15 14.66
CA LEU A 67 0.84 6.31 14.45
C LEU A 67 1.67 6.74 13.23
N GLY A 68 1.25 7.76 12.48
CA GLY A 68 1.97 8.26 11.30
C GLY A 68 1.73 7.45 10.02
N VAL A 69 0.67 6.62 9.97
CA VAL A 69 0.32 5.83 8.79
C VAL A 69 -0.33 6.72 7.73
N ASP A 70 0.13 6.61 6.49
CA ASP A 70 -0.37 7.36 5.33
C ASP A 70 -1.36 6.56 4.48
N ALA A 71 -1.23 5.24 4.46
CA ALA A 71 -2.11 4.33 3.72
C ALA A 71 -2.37 3.04 4.50
N VAL A 72 -3.57 2.50 4.40
CA VAL A 72 -3.94 1.21 4.98
C VAL A 72 -4.41 0.29 3.87
N GLY A 73 -4.08 -1.00 3.98
CA GLY A 73 -4.68 -2.02 3.14
C GLY A 73 -4.43 -3.42 3.68
N MET A 74 -4.97 -4.40 2.98
CA MET A 74 -5.13 -5.77 3.48
C MET A 74 -4.19 -6.78 2.82
N SER A 75 -3.13 -6.31 2.17
CA SER A 75 -2.21 -7.11 1.35
C SER A 75 -0.76 -6.63 1.50
N THR A 76 0.13 -7.17 0.65
CA THR A 76 1.46 -6.62 0.35
C THR A 76 2.52 -6.84 1.42
N VAL A 77 2.22 -6.60 2.70
CA VAL A 77 3.21 -6.77 3.79
C VAL A 77 3.75 -8.21 3.87
N PRO A 78 2.93 -9.28 3.80
CA PRO A 78 3.45 -10.65 3.82
C PRO A 78 4.41 -10.94 2.66
N GLU A 79 4.09 -10.46 1.45
CA GLU A 79 4.91 -10.62 0.27
C GLU A 79 6.23 -9.85 0.36
N VAL A 80 6.21 -8.63 0.93
CA VAL A 80 7.41 -7.82 1.20
C VAL A 80 8.33 -8.54 2.18
N VAL A 81 7.77 -9.10 3.25
CA VAL A 81 8.53 -9.87 4.26
C VAL A 81 9.23 -11.07 3.60
N MET A 82 8.51 -11.82 2.77
CA MET A 82 9.09 -12.97 2.05
C MET A 82 10.12 -12.54 0.99
N ALA A 83 9.86 -11.46 0.26
CA ALA A 83 10.81 -10.92 -0.72
C ALA A 83 12.11 -10.47 -0.04
N ASN A 84 12.02 -9.83 1.12
CA ASN A 84 13.18 -9.41 1.89
C ASN A 84 13.99 -10.60 2.42
N PHE A 85 13.32 -11.65 2.92
CA PHE A 85 13.96 -12.92 3.27
C PHE A 85 14.74 -13.53 2.08
N LEU A 86 14.16 -13.46 0.88
CA LEU A 86 14.77 -13.94 -0.36
C LEU A 86 15.78 -12.94 -0.97
N LYS A 87 16.06 -11.81 -0.30
CA LYS A 87 16.95 -10.73 -0.78
C LYS A 87 16.54 -10.15 -2.14
N ILE A 88 15.24 -10.13 -2.41
CA ILE A 88 14.67 -9.53 -3.61
C ILE A 88 14.41 -8.05 -3.34
N ASN A 89 14.89 -7.18 -4.23
CA ASN A 89 14.63 -5.75 -4.13
C ASN A 89 13.16 -5.43 -4.38
N VAL A 90 12.51 -4.72 -3.45
CA VAL A 90 11.08 -4.41 -3.52
C VAL A 90 10.82 -2.93 -3.76
N LEU A 91 9.89 -2.63 -4.66
CA LEU A 91 9.23 -1.33 -4.79
C LEU A 91 7.76 -1.46 -4.36
N GLY A 92 7.35 -0.70 -3.36
CA GLY A 92 5.95 -0.61 -2.93
C GLY A 92 5.22 0.54 -3.63
N LEU A 93 4.10 0.26 -4.28
CA LEU A 93 3.20 1.26 -4.86
C LEU A 93 1.76 0.98 -4.41
N SER A 94 1.08 2.02 -3.90
CA SER A 94 -0.31 1.91 -3.45
C SER A 94 -1.20 2.86 -4.24
N HIS A 95 -2.29 2.33 -4.80
CA HIS A 95 -3.33 3.13 -5.42
C HIS A 95 -4.42 3.45 -4.39
N ILE A 96 -4.51 4.73 -3.99
CA ILE A 96 -5.45 5.19 -2.97
C ILE A 96 -6.86 5.32 -3.57
N ARG A 97 -7.74 4.37 -3.23
CA ARG A 97 -9.12 4.32 -3.75
C ARG A 97 -10.12 5.15 -2.94
N ASN A 98 -9.93 5.21 -1.62
CA ASN A 98 -10.77 5.97 -0.71
C ASN A 98 -9.89 6.87 0.17
N ILE A 99 -10.32 8.10 0.40
CA ILE A 99 -9.65 9.02 1.32
C ILE A 99 -10.47 9.03 2.61
N ALA A 100 -9.94 8.42 3.66
CA ALA A 100 -10.52 8.47 4.98
C ALA A 100 -10.43 9.90 5.56
N ARG A 101 -11.40 10.75 5.23
CA ARG A 101 -11.48 12.11 5.75
C ARG A 101 -12.25 12.14 7.06
N LEU A 102 -11.68 12.85 8.03
CA LEU A 102 -12.25 12.99 9.36
C LEU A 102 -13.64 13.67 9.34
N ASN A 103 -13.88 14.56 8.37
CA ASN A 103 -15.09 15.39 8.27
C ASN A 103 -15.72 15.28 6.87
N GLN A 104 -15.88 14.07 6.35
CA GLN A 104 -16.67 13.87 5.14
C GLN A 104 -18.17 13.89 5.51
N PRO A 105 -19.01 14.72 4.86
CA PRO A 105 -20.47 14.68 5.04
C PRO A 105 -21.09 13.33 4.64
N GLU A 106 -20.33 12.46 3.96
CA GLU A 106 -20.70 11.07 3.68
C GLU A 106 -20.76 10.18 4.96
N PHE A 107 -20.22 10.66 6.08
CA PHE A 107 -20.34 10.01 7.40
C PHE A 107 -21.37 10.68 8.32
N GLU A 108 -22.01 11.78 7.89
CA GLU A 108 -23.11 12.41 8.64
C GLU A 108 -24.43 11.68 8.35
N ASN A 109 -24.75 10.73 9.23
CA ASN A 109 -26.02 10.02 9.26
C ASN A 109 -27.17 11.00 9.53
N LYS A 110 -27.94 11.36 8.50
CA LYS A 110 -29.30 11.86 8.71
C LYS A 110 -30.39 11.33 7.78
N ASN A 111 -30.13 10.47 6.76
CA ASN A 111 -31.12 9.55 6.13
C ASN A 111 -30.71 8.83 4.81
N ASN A 112 -29.46 8.83 4.30
CA ASN A 112 -29.16 8.25 2.95
C ASN A 112 -27.83 7.49 2.81
N GLU A 113 -27.97 6.25 2.32
CA GLU A 113 -26.96 5.22 2.10
C GLU A 113 -25.87 5.64 1.10
N LYS A 114 -24.60 5.59 1.55
CA LYS A 114 -23.50 5.11 0.71
C LYS A 114 -22.43 4.43 1.58
N LYS A 115 -22.62 3.13 1.80
CA LYS A 115 -21.53 2.26 2.24
C LYS A 115 -20.61 2.08 1.04
N PHE A 116 -19.32 2.38 1.19
CA PHE A 116 -18.34 2.13 0.13
C PHE A 116 -18.37 0.65 -0.25
N SER A 117 -18.84 0.36 -1.46
CA SER A 117 -18.84 -0.97 -2.05
C SER A 117 -17.58 -1.16 -2.89
N HIS A 118 -17.15 -2.41 -3.05
CA HIS A 118 -16.05 -2.77 -3.96
C HIS A 118 -16.31 -2.32 -5.41
N SER A 119 -17.58 -2.08 -5.77
CA SER A 119 -18.01 -1.64 -7.10
C SER A 119 -17.99 -0.13 -7.34
N ASP A 120 -17.79 0.72 -6.34
CA ASP A 120 -18.12 2.15 -6.42
C ASP A 120 -17.07 3.02 -7.15
N GLY A 121 -16.11 2.41 -7.86
CA GLY A 121 -14.95 3.11 -8.44
C GLY A 121 -14.69 2.95 -9.94
N PHE A 122 -15.38 2.05 -10.65
CA PHE A 122 -14.91 1.51 -11.94
C PHE A 122 -14.47 2.54 -12.99
N LYS A 123 -15.22 3.63 -13.19
CA LYS A 123 -14.89 4.64 -14.23
C LYS A 123 -13.61 5.44 -13.92
N LYS A 124 -13.39 5.80 -12.65
CA LYS A 124 -12.16 6.49 -12.20
C LYS A 124 -10.96 5.54 -12.19
N GLU A 125 -11.22 4.27 -11.86
CA GLU A 125 -10.22 3.20 -11.81
C GLU A 125 -9.60 2.91 -13.18
N ILE A 126 -10.39 2.93 -14.26
CA ILE A 126 -9.88 2.72 -15.64
C ILE A 126 -8.91 3.83 -16.05
N PHE A 127 -9.24 5.10 -15.76
CA PHE A 127 -8.38 6.23 -16.13
C PHE A 127 -7.06 6.24 -15.34
N ILE A 128 -7.15 6.04 -14.03
CA ILE A 128 -5.95 5.96 -13.17
C ILE A 128 -5.13 4.72 -13.55
N GLY A 129 -5.79 3.60 -13.88
CA GLY A 129 -5.15 2.37 -14.34
C GLY A 129 -4.27 2.57 -15.57
N LYS A 130 -4.69 3.38 -16.56
CA LYS A 130 -3.85 3.69 -17.73
C LYS A 130 -2.60 4.49 -17.37
N ARG A 131 -2.72 5.52 -16.52
CA ARG A 131 -1.57 6.31 -16.06
C ARG A 131 -0.63 5.47 -15.19
N PHE A 132 -1.18 4.61 -14.34
CA PHE A 132 -0.42 3.70 -13.50
C PHE A 132 0.33 2.64 -14.31
N ALA A 133 -0.30 2.08 -15.35
CA ALA A 133 0.37 1.18 -16.28
C ALA A 133 1.53 1.88 -17.00
N LYS A 134 1.33 3.13 -17.45
CA LYS A 134 2.39 3.91 -18.08
C LYS A 134 3.56 4.19 -17.13
N LEU A 135 3.25 4.51 -15.87
CA LEU A 135 4.25 4.67 -14.82
C LEU A 135 5.09 3.40 -14.64
N ILE A 136 4.44 2.23 -14.51
CA ILE A 136 5.14 0.94 -14.36
C ILE A 136 6.05 0.67 -15.57
N GLU A 137 5.56 0.91 -16.78
CA GLU A 137 6.36 0.73 -18.01
C GLU A 137 7.67 1.54 -17.98
N ILE A 138 7.60 2.80 -17.52
CA ILE A 138 8.77 3.68 -17.43
C ILE A 138 9.70 3.21 -16.30
N ILE A 139 9.15 2.80 -15.16
CA ILE A 139 9.95 2.25 -14.05
C ILE A 139 10.74 1.04 -14.51
N LEU A 140 10.09 0.09 -15.19
CA LEU A 140 10.74 -1.13 -15.69
C LEU A 140 11.84 -0.84 -16.71
N LYS A 141 11.72 0.24 -17.49
CA LYS A 141 12.75 0.66 -18.45
C LYS A 141 13.96 1.32 -17.79
N LYS A 142 13.81 1.83 -16.57
CA LYS A 142 14.85 2.56 -15.83
C LYS A 142 15.51 1.74 -14.72
N ALA A 143 14.85 0.70 -14.22
CA ALA A 143 15.30 -0.19 -13.15
C ALA A 143 16.38 -1.16 -13.62
#